data_AF-A0A6F8T1W1-F1
#
_entry.id   AF-A0A6F8T1W1-F1
#
_cell.length_a   1.000
_cell.length_b   1.000
_cell.length_c   1.000
_cell.angle_alpha   90.00
_cell.angle_beta   90.00
_cell.angle_gamma   90.00
#
_symmetry.space_group_name_H-M   'P 1'
#
loop_
_entity.id
_entity.type
_entity.pdbx_description
1 polymer ?
#
loop_
_entity_poly.entity_id
_entity_poly.type
_entity_poly.pdbx_seq_one_letter_code
_entity_poly.pdbx_strand_id
1 'polypeptide(L)'
;MFLHLMQQLSITVEFRFINYLKIKVAAMKKLLSISALAIIISGCASIPMDPQAARIIAAPNPAPKGCKYLGQVVGNQGNFFTGSYTSNRNLEEGAMNDLKNKANRLGANYVQLITNRAGVTGSMSGAFDRQGGFMSGGSEQTNVTNLGNAYRCDPKSIGLAQ
;
A
#
# COMPACT_ATOMS: atom_id res chain seq x y z
N MET A 1 -23.46 -62.83 -27.30
CA MET A 1 -22.09 -62.40 -26.90
C MET A 1 -21.78 -60.96 -27.33
N PHE A 2 -22.03 -60.56 -28.58
CA PHE A 2 -21.75 -59.21 -29.09
C PHE A 2 -22.49 -58.06 -28.35
N LEU A 3 -23.78 -58.21 -28.03
CA LEU A 3 -24.53 -57.19 -27.29
C LEU A 3 -24.01 -56.96 -25.86
N HIS A 4 -23.51 -58.00 -25.18
CA HIS A 4 -22.94 -57.86 -23.83
C HIS A 4 -21.61 -57.09 -23.85
N LEU A 5 -20.79 -57.26 -24.88
CA LEU A 5 -19.53 -56.51 -25.03
C LEU A 5 -19.79 -55.01 -25.31
N MET A 6 -20.78 -54.69 -26.14
CA MET A 6 -21.13 -53.31 -26.46
C MET A 6 -21.68 -52.55 -25.25
N GLN A 7 -22.41 -53.24 -24.37
CA GLN A 7 -22.96 -52.66 -23.15
C GLN A 7 -21.87 -52.40 -22.09
N GLN A 8 -20.87 -53.28 -21.97
CA GLN A 8 -19.71 -53.05 -21.09
C GLN A 8 -18.79 -51.92 -21.60
N LEU A 9 -18.66 -51.75 -22.93
CA LEU A 9 -17.87 -50.65 -23.51
C LEU A 9 -18.52 -49.27 -23.26
N SER A 10 -19.85 -49.16 -23.44
CA SER A 10 -20.55 -47.88 -23.19
C SER A 10 -20.47 -47.45 -21.72
N ILE A 11 -20.62 -48.39 -20.79
CA ILE A 11 -20.55 -48.08 -19.34
C ILE A 11 -19.13 -47.63 -18.96
N THR A 12 -18.09 -48.27 -19.49
CA THR A 12 -16.70 -47.88 -19.18
C THR A 12 -16.31 -46.53 -19.77
N VAL A 13 -16.86 -46.13 -20.91
CA VAL A 13 -16.67 -44.79 -21.50
C VAL A 13 -17.38 -43.71 -20.68
N GLU A 14 -18.64 -43.92 -20.28
CA GLU A 14 -19.40 -43.00 -19.43
C GLU A 14 -18.73 -42.79 -18.06
N PHE A 15 -18.27 -43.86 -17.41
CA PHE A 15 -17.55 -43.76 -16.14
C PHE A 15 -16.21 -43.02 -16.27
N ARG A 16 -15.48 -43.23 -17.38
CA ARG A 16 -14.24 -42.48 -17.66
C ARG A 16 -14.52 -40.99 -17.91
N PHE A 17 -15.61 -40.66 -18.60
CA PHE A 17 -15.99 -39.28 -18.88
C PHE A 17 -16.42 -38.52 -17.60
N ILE A 18 -17.22 -39.15 -16.74
CA ILE A 18 -17.64 -38.58 -15.45
C ILE A 18 -16.43 -38.36 -14.52
N ASN A 19 -15.49 -39.32 -14.46
CA ASN A 19 -14.27 -39.16 -13.66
C ASN A 19 -13.35 -38.05 -14.22
N TYR A 20 -13.22 -37.94 -15.54
CA TYR A 20 -12.49 -36.85 -16.19
C TYR A 20 -13.11 -35.47 -15.86
N LEU A 21 -14.44 -35.35 -15.91
CA LEU A 21 -15.15 -34.12 -15.55
C LEU A 21 -14.95 -33.76 -14.07
N LYS A 22 -15.06 -34.73 -13.16
CA LYS A 22 -14.82 -34.52 -11.71
C LYS A 22 -13.39 -34.05 -11.41
N ILE A 23 -12.39 -34.63 -12.08
CA ILE A 23 -10.98 -34.24 -11.93
C ILE A 23 -10.77 -32.79 -12.41
N LYS A 24 -11.32 -32.42 -13.58
CA LYS A 24 -11.23 -31.04 -14.08
C LYS A 24 -11.97 -30.04 -13.19
N VAL A 25 -13.15 -30.37 -12.68
CA VAL A 25 -13.90 -29.52 -11.76
C VAL A 25 -13.16 -29.35 -10.44
N ALA A 26 -12.59 -30.42 -9.88
CA ALA A 26 -11.77 -30.34 -8.68
C ALA A 26 -10.49 -29.51 -8.90
N ALA A 27 -9.85 -29.64 -10.07
CA ALA A 27 -8.68 -28.83 -10.44
C ALA A 27 -9.04 -27.34 -10.60
N MET A 28 -10.15 -27.00 -11.26
CA MET A 28 -10.63 -25.62 -11.37
C MET A 28 -11.01 -25.03 -10.01
N LYS A 29 -11.66 -25.80 -9.13
CA LYS A 29 -11.98 -25.39 -7.75
C LYS A 29 -10.72 -25.15 -6.91
N LYS A 30 -9.69 -25.99 -7.06
CA LYS A 30 -8.39 -25.80 -6.41
C LYS A 30 -7.65 -24.57 -6.93
N LEU A 31 -7.66 -24.33 -8.24
CA LEU A 31 -7.06 -23.15 -8.86
C LEU A 31 -7.77 -21.85 -8.44
N LEU A 32 -9.11 -21.85 -8.36
CA LEU A 32 -9.89 -20.72 -7.86
C LEU A 32 -9.60 -20.43 -6.38
N SER A 33 -9.43 -21.47 -5.55
CA SER A 33 -9.08 -21.31 -4.14
C SER A 33 -7.68 -20.71 -3.92
N ILE A 34 -6.70 -21.11 -4.73
CA ILE A 34 -5.32 -20.57 -4.67
C ILE A 34 -5.28 -19.11 -5.14
N SER A 35 -6.03 -18.78 -6.21
CA SER A 35 -6.18 -17.40 -6.68
C SER A 35 -6.79 -16.48 -5.62
N ALA A 36 -7.80 -16.95 -4.89
CA ALA A 36 -8.44 -16.17 -3.83
C ALA A 36 -7.49 -15.89 -2.65
N LEU A 37 -6.63 -16.84 -2.30
CA LEU A 37 -5.67 -16.69 -1.21
C LEU A 37 -4.55 -15.68 -1.52
N ALA A 38 -4.13 -15.57 -2.77
CA ALA A 38 -3.07 -14.64 -3.20
C ALA A 38 -3.48 -13.16 -3.09
N ILE A 39 -4.78 -12.85 -3.23
CA ILE A 39 -5.30 -11.47 -3.13
C ILE A 39 -5.29 -10.99 -1.67
N ILE A 40 -5.37 -11.89 -0.70
CA ILE A 40 -5.48 -11.55 0.73
C ILE A 40 -4.13 -11.05 1.31
N ILE A 41 -3.00 -11.35 0.64
CA ILE A 41 -1.65 -11.02 1.15
C ILE A 41 -1.14 -9.67 0.62
N SER A 42 -1.93 -8.94 -0.18
CA SER A 42 -1.51 -7.61 -0.66
C SER A 42 -1.67 -6.54 0.43
N GLY A 43 -0.68 -6.41 1.31
CA GLY A 43 -0.46 -5.15 2.01
C GLY A 43 -0.14 -4.06 0.99
N CYS A 44 -0.69 -2.85 1.17
CA CYS A 44 -0.36 -1.75 0.28
C CYS A 44 1.13 -1.36 0.45
N ALA A 45 1.86 -1.34 -0.66
CA ALA A 45 3.24 -0.87 -0.72
C ALA A 45 3.31 0.66 -0.61
N SER A 46 4.47 1.20 -0.22
CA SER A 46 4.74 2.64 -0.25
C SER A 46 4.83 3.16 -1.69
N ILE A 47 4.50 4.44 -1.90
CA ILE A 47 4.78 5.15 -3.15
C ILE A 47 6.29 5.02 -3.45
N PRO A 48 6.68 4.57 -4.65
CA PRO A 48 8.08 4.42 -5.00
C PRO A 48 8.77 5.77 -5.12
N MET A 49 10.02 5.84 -4.70
CA MET A 49 10.87 7.01 -4.88
C MET A 49 11.46 7.04 -6.29
N ASP A 50 11.38 8.18 -6.96
CA ASP A 50 12.12 8.44 -8.20
C ASP A 50 13.63 8.41 -7.91
N PRO A 51 14.45 7.68 -8.69
CA PRO A 51 15.91 7.70 -8.53
C PRO A 51 16.52 9.10 -8.45
N GLN A 52 15.94 10.06 -9.17
CA GLN A 52 16.37 11.46 -9.13
C GLN A 52 15.98 12.18 -7.83
N ALA A 53 14.89 11.76 -7.18
CA ALA A 53 14.42 12.33 -5.92
C ALA A 53 15.22 11.81 -4.71
N ALA A 54 15.95 10.69 -4.85
CA ALA A 54 16.76 10.10 -3.78
C ALA A 54 17.82 11.06 -3.21
N ARG A 55 18.35 11.95 -4.06
CA ARG A 55 19.35 12.98 -3.67
C ARG A 55 18.75 14.19 -2.93
N ILE A 56 17.43 14.27 -2.82
CA ILE A 56 16.76 15.39 -2.14
C ILE A 56 16.85 15.18 -0.64
N ILE A 57 17.42 16.17 0.04
CA ILE A 57 17.45 16.23 1.49
C ILE A 57 16.12 16.81 1.96
N ALA A 58 15.39 16.07 2.79
CA ALA A 58 14.22 16.57 3.49
C ALA A 58 14.53 16.56 4.99
N ALA A 59 14.47 17.73 5.62
CA ALA A 59 14.87 17.90 7.02
C ALA A 59 14.01 18.98 7.70
N PRO A 60 13.83 18.93 9.03
CA PRO A 60 13.12 19.99 9.77
C PRO A 60 13.91 21.30 9.84
N ASN A 61 15.22 21.24 9.56
CA ASN A 61 16.10 22.40 9.63
C ASN A 61 15.78 23.41 8.52
N PRO A 62 15.93 24.72 8.81
CA PRO A 62 15.83 25.75 7.78
C PRO A 62 16.83 25.52 6.64
N ALA A 63 16.42 25.89 5.42
CA ALA A 63 17.33 25.89 4.29
C ALA A 63 18.52 26.83 4.56
N PRO A 64 19.75 26.45 4.17
CA PRO A 64 20.92 27.33 4.28
C PRO A 64 20.73 28.69 3.61
N LYS A 65 21.51 29.68 4.03
CA LYS A 65 21.54 30.98 3.37
C LYS A 65 21.98 30.82 1.91
N GLY A 66 21.36 31.58 1.01
CA GLY A 66 21.65 31.54 -0.44
C GLY A 66 20.84 30.49 -1.22
N CYS A 67 20.01 29.68 -0.56
CA CYS A 67 19.08 28.80 -1.26
C CYS A 67 17.92 29.59 -1.90
N LYS A 68 17.57 29.26 -3.15
CA LYS A 68 16.43 29.83 -3.85
C LYS A 68 15.16 29.05 -3.50
N TYR A 69 14.14 29.73 -2.99
CA TYR A 69 12.82 29.14 -2.78
C TYR A 69 12.16 28.83 -4.13
N LEU A 70 11.61 27.62 -4.26
CA LEU A 70 10.98 27.13 -5.49
C LEU A 70 9.47 26.89 -5.35
N GLY A 71 8.95 26.85 -4.12
CA GLY A 71 7.53 26.61 -3.85
C GLY A 71 7.33 25.66 -2.69
N GLN A 72 6.07 25.48 -2.31
CA GLN A 72 5.66 24.55 -1.28
C GLN A 72 5.29 23.20 -1.90
N VAL A 73 5.62 22.12 -1.22
CA VAL A 73 5.34 20.74 -1.65
C VAL A 73 4.63 20.00 -0.54
N VAL A 74 3.67 19.16 -0.95
CA VAL A 74 2.91 18.28 -0.07
C VAL A 74 3.15 16.85 -0.54
N GLY A 75 3.63 15.99 0.35
CA GLY A 75 3.70 14.55 0.16
C GLY A 75 2.62 13.86 0.97
N ASN A 76 1.95 12.86 0.39
CA ASN A 76 0.89 12.14 1.07
C ASN A 76 0.87 10.66 0.67
N GLN A 77 0.58 9.81 1.64
CA GLN A 77 0.29 8.39 1.43
C GLN A 77 -0.84 7.95 2.35
N GLY A 78 -1.72 7.10 1.81
CA GLY A 78 -2.86 6.55 2.51
C GLY A 78 -4.12 7.42 2.39
N ASN A 79 -5.27 6.80 2.63
CA ASN A 79 -6.58 7.44 2.66
C ASN A 79 -7.55 6.54 3.46
N PHE A 80 -8.84 6.89 3.46
CA PHE A 80 -9.87 6.12 4.18
C PHE A 80 -10.02 4.65 3.71
N PHE A 81 -9.54 4.33 2.50
CA PHE A 81 -9.65 3.00 1.90
C PHE A 81 -8.34 2.22 2.01
N THR A 82 -7.22 2.80 1.60
CA THR A 82 -5.91 2.10 1.59
C THR A 82 -5.18 2.18 2.92
N GLY A 83 -5.57 3.11 3.80
CA GLY A 83 -4.90 3.41 5.06
C GLY A 83 -4.77 2.20 5.97
N SER A 84 -5.91 1.57 6.31
CA SER A 84 -5.95 0.40 7.21
C SER A 84 -5.23 -0.84 6.66
N TYR A 85 -4.92 -0.87 5.36
CA TYR A 85 -4.18 -1.97 4.72
C TYR A 85 -2.73 -1.62 4.40
N THR A 86 -2.30 -0.39 4.70
CA THR A 86 -0.92 0.07 4.52
C THR A 86 -0.24 0.12 5.88
N SER A 87 0.90 -0.57 6.05
CA SER A 87 1.63 -0.48 7.32
C SER A 87 2.04 0.98 7.62
N ASN A 88 2.07 1.36 8.90
CA ASN A 88 2.49 2.71 9.31
C ASN A 88 3.86 3.10 8.72
N ARG A 89 4.78 2.14 8.63
CA ARG A 89 6.08 2.34 7.96
C ARG A 89 5.90 2.73 6.48
N ASN A 90 5.09 1.99 5.74
CA ASN A 90 4.84 2.29 4.32
C ASN A 90 4.08 3.62 4.14
N LEU A 91 3.22 3.99 5.09
CA LEU A 91 2.55 5.30 5.10
C LEU A 91 3.57 6.44 5.23
N GLU A 92 4.46 6.37 6.22
CA GLU A 92 5.50 7.39 6.44
C GLU A 92 6.49 7.45 5.26
N GLU A 93 6.97 6.28 4.81
CA GLU A 93 7.92 6.18 3.70
C GLU A 93 7.31 6.68 2.39
N GLY A 94 6.09 6.24 2.07
CA GLY A 94 5.38 6.66 0.86
C GLY A 94 5.09 8.15 0.85
N ALA A 95 4.69 8.75 1.98
CA ALA A 95 4.46 10.18 2.07
C ALA A 95 5.76 10.98 1.90
N MET A 96 6.89 10.48 2.41
CA MET A 96 8.19 11.10 2.21
C MET A 96 8.69 10.95 0.77
N ASN A 97 8.49 9.79 0.15
CA ASN A 97 8.84 9.54 -1.25
C ASN A 97 8.03 10.44 -2.17
N ASP A 98 6.71 10.55 -1.96
CA ASP A 98 5.86 11.47 -2.70
C ASP A 98 6.31 12.93 -2.54
N LEU A 99 6.62 13.38 -1.30
CA LEU A 99 7.15 14.72 -1.04
C LEU A 99 8.41 15.00 -1.86
N LYS A 100 9.38 14.08 -1.83
CA LYS A 100 10.66 14.22 -2.57
C LYS A 100 10.43 14.16 -4.07
N ASN A 101 9.56 13.27 -4.56
CA ASN A 101 9.20 13.20 -5.98
C ASN A 101 8.60 14.53 -6.46
N LYS A 102 7.69 15.13 -5.68
CA LYS A 102 7.10 16.44 -5.97
C LYS A 102 8.17 17.54 -5.97
N ALA A 103 9.07 17.54 -5.00
CA ALA A 103 10.18 18.48 -4.92
C ALA A 103 11.16 18.34 -6.10
N ASN A 104 11.46 17.11 -6.54
CA ASN A 104 12.32 16.86 -7.70
C ASN A 104 11.73 17.47 -8.97
N ARG A 105 10.41 17.36 -9.16
CA ARG A 105 9.72 17.98 -10.30
C ARG A 105 9.82 19.51 -10.31
N LEU A 106 9.99 20.14 -9.15
CA LEU A 106 10.24 21.59 -9.04
C LEU A 106 11.73 21.96 -9.25
N GLY A 107 12.63 20.97 -9.40
CA GLY A 107 14.07 21.18 -9.50
C GLY A 107 14.77 21.40 -8.15
N ALA A 108 14.07 21.14 -7.05
CA ALA A 108 14.63 21.28 -5.70
C ALA A 108 15.64 20.19 -5.36
N ASN A 109 16.56 20.51 -4.46
CA ASN A 109 17.49 19.55 -3.85
C ASN A 109 17.43 19.56 -2.31
N TYR A 110 16.68 20.50 -1.73
CA TYR A 110 16.43 20.59 -0.30
C TYR A 110 14.96 20.88 -0.04
N VAL A 111 14.37 20.22 0.95
CA VAL A 111 13.02 20.47 1.45
C VAL A 111 13.10 20.72 2.95
N GLN A 112 12.72 21.92 3.37
CA GLN A 112 12.48 22.22 4.78
C GLN A 112 11.09 21.70 5.15
N LEU A 113 11.02 20.71 6.03
CA LEU A 113 9.76 20.19 6.56
C LEU A 113 9.13 21.22 7.49
N ILE A 114 7.89 21.58 7.20
CA ILE A 114 7.05 22.48 8.02
C ILE A 114 6.22 21.66 9.00
N THR A 115 5.60 20.58 8.52
CA THR A 115 4.79 19.69 9.36
C THR A 115 4.80 18.28 8.81
N ASN A 116 4.78 17.31 9.72
CA ASN A 116 4.41 15.92 9.46
C ASN A 116 3.15 15.64 10.27
N ARG A 117 2.09 15.16 9.61
CA ARG A 117 0.81 14.83 10.24
C ARG A 117 0.38 13.41 9.85
N ALA A 118 0.31 12.54 10.85
CA ALA A 118 -0.39 11.27 10.75
C ALA A 118 -1.89 11.51 10.98
N GLY A 119 -2.75 11.06 10.06
CA GLY A 119 -4.19 10.97 10.33
C GLY A 119 -4.53 9.62 10.93
N VAL A 120 -5.32 9.67 11.98
CA VAL A 120 -5.74 8.51 12.77
C VAL A 120 -7.25 8.40 12.68
N THR A 121 -7.74 7.23 12.30
CA THR A 121 -9.16 6.90 12.31
C THR A 121 -9.45 6.03 13.53
N GLY A 122 -10.37 6.50 14.37
CA GLY A 122 -10.82 5.78 15.56
C GLY A 122 -12.23 5.25 15.42
N SER A 123 -12.51 4.14 16.09
CA SER A 123 -13.87 3.61 16.26
C SER A 123 -14.12 3.34 17.74
N MET A 124 -15.36 3.54 18.17
CA MET A 124 -15.84 3.24 19.52
C MET A 124 -17.16 2.50 19.39
N SER A 125 -17.28 1.37 20.07
CA SER A 125 -18.50 0.58 20.16
C SER A 125 -18.75 0.21 21.63
N GLY A 126 -20.02 0.14 22.02
CA GLY A 126 -20.38 -0.20 23.38
C GLY A 126 -21.83 -0.57 23.51
N ALA A 127 -22.16 -1.22 24.62
CA ALA A 127 -23.51 -1.63 24.96
C ALA A 127 -23.75 -1.34 26.45
N PHE A 128 -24.98 -0.92 26.78
CA PHE A 128 -25.42 -0.66 28.15
C PHE A 128 -26.70 -1.45 28.44
N ASP A 129 -26.76 -2.04 29.63
CA ASP A 129 -27.93 -2.67 30.21
C ASP A 129 -28.20 -2.12 31.64
N ARG A 130 -29.14 -2.74 32.36
CA ARG A 130 -29.53 -2.30 33.72
C ARG A 130 -28.52 -2.69 34.80
N GLN A 131 -27.54 -3.53 34.48
CA GLN A 131 -26.52 -4.05 35.37
C GLN A 131 -25.14 -3.40 35.11
N GLY A 132 -24.98 -2.70 33.99
CA GLY A 132 -23.78 -1.95 33.64
C GLY A 132 -23.62 -1.79 32.14
N GLY A 133 -22.41 -1.50 31.68
CA GLY A 133 -22.12 -1.46 30.25
C GLY A 133 -20.64 -1.67 29.95
N PHE A 134 -20.36 -1.97 28.69
CA PHE A 134 -18.99 -2.12 28.18
C PHE A 134 -18.75 -1.18 27.01
N MET A 135 -17.52 -0.66 26.94
CA MET A 135 -17.02 0.19 25.88
C MET A 135 -15.73 -0.41 25.33
N SER A 136 -15.63 -0.50 24.01
CA SER A 136 -14.45 -0.91 23.26
C SER A 136 -14.15 0.12 22.19
N GLY A 137 -12.89 0.50 22.05
CA GLY A 137 -12.46 1.38 20.98
C GLY A 137 -11.13 0.92 20.40
N GLY A 138 -10.90 1.30 19.14
CA GLY A 138 -9.66 1.08 18.43
C GLY A 138 -9.27 2.33 17.62
N SER A 139 -7.98 2.52 17.38
CA SER A 139 -7.48 3.63 16.56
C SER A 139 -6.37 3.16 15.65
N GLU A 140 -6.40 3.55 14.38
CA GLU A 140 -5.43 3.16 13.36
C GLU A 140 -4.94 4.37 12.57
N GLN A 141 -3.66 4.37 12.22
CA GLN A 141 -3.09 5.38 11.32
C GLN A 141 -3.51 5.05 9.89
N THR A 142 -4.20 5.96 9.23
CA THR A 142 -4.77 5.73 7.89
C THR A 142 -4.09 6.54 6.80
N ASN A 143 -3.37 7.60 7.16
CA ASN A 143 -2.59 8.38 6.21
C ASN A 143 -1.47 9.18 6.90
N VAL A 144 -0.51 9.62 6.10
CA VAL A 144 0.54 10.54 6.48
C VAL A 144 0.58 11.67 5.47
N THR A 145 0.67 12.90 5.95
CA THR A 145 0.84 14.10 5.13
C THR A 145 2.05 14.89 5.61
N ASN A 146 3.02 15.07 4.72
CA ASN A 146 4.19 15.90 4.94
C ASN A 146 4.04 17.19 4.14
N LEU A 147 4.24 18.34 4.79
CA LEU A 147 4.29 19.65 4.16
C LEU A 147 5.71 20.19 4.28
N GLY A 148 6.25 20.73 3.20
CA GLY A 148 7.55 21.37 3.23
C GLY A 148 7.71 22.47 2.19
N ASN A 149 8.68 23.33 2.43
CA ASN A 149 9.13 24.35 1.49
C ASN A 149 10.31 23.78 0.70
N ALA A 150 10.23 23.82 -0.63
CA ALA A 150 11.24 23.30 -1.54
C ALA A 150 12.22 24.41 -1.96
N TYR A 151 13.50 24.07 -1.98
CA TYR A 151 14.59 24.99 -2.28
C TYR A 151 15.60 24.38 -3.26
N ARG A 152 16.22 25.27 -4.04
CA ARG A 152 17.46 24.99 -4.76
C ARG A 152 18.63 25.61 -4.01
N CYS A 153 19.49 24.77 -3.47
CA CYS A 153 20.70 25.14 -2.75
C CYS A 153 21.96 24.78 -3.54
N ASP A 154 23.08 25.42 -3.21
CA ASP A 154 24.40 24.93 -3.60
C ASP A 154 24.67 23.55 -2.95
N PRO A 155 25.07 22.50 -3.69
CA PRO A 155 25.38 21.19 -3.11
C PRO A 155 26.35 21.22 -1.92
N LYS A 156 27.32 22.15 -1.91
CA LYS A 156 28.28 22.29 -0.80
C LYS A 156 27.61 22.75 0.49
N SER A 157 26.60 23.61 0.42
CA SER A 157 25.94 24.17 1.60
C SER A 157 24.98 23.18 2.29
N ILE A 158 24.61 22.11 1.59
CA ILE A 158 23.74 21.04 2.10
C ILE A 158 24.48 19.71 2.29
N GLY A 159 25.82 19.70 2.21
CA GLY A 159 26.63 18.51 2.46
C GLY A 159 26.52 17.42 1.39
N LEU A 160 26.11 17.77 0.16
CA LEU A 160 26.07 16.86 -1.00
C LEU A 160 27.32 16.93 -1.88
N ALA A 161 28.30 17.76 -1.53
CA ALA A 161 29.57 17.81 -2.23
C ALA A 161 30.51 16.68 -1.77
N GLN A 162 30.95 15.87 -2.74
CA GLN A 162 32.17 15.08 -2.69
C GLN A 162 33.39 16.00 -2.78
#